data_AF-N6UJ97-F1
#
_entry.id   AF-N6UJ97-F1
#
_cell.length_a   1.000
_cell.length_b   1.000
_cell.length_c   1.000
_cell.angle_alpha   90.00
_cell.angle_beta   90.00
_cell.angle_gamma   90.00
#
_symmetry.space_group_name_H-M   'P 1'
#
loop_
_entity.id
_entity.type
_entity.pdbx_description
1 polymer ?
#
loop_
_entity_poly.entity_id
_entity_poly.type
_entity_poly.pdbx_seq_one_letter_code
_entity_poly.pdbx_strand_id
1 'polypeptide(L)'
;MVMGCVFKHHVYLCVVSTAMLAGLSLITSFHTKAYAQQTKNCPIADNSSGVVDEPIVCDGSSGTTVLNTSSGGSKIEMDIDMGKHSGKEAVKIMSGADITIMKSLKVTGWSGQKPVIKVEKGGKLMMKGEVEVNVTGVGMKKVIMVDGGMLMLDGVGMIEGKGSGEVIEVNKEGTLMLMGKSTITIKGSGKGVQMGSMETLVMMRDVTFEGVTEGININGGKGTGLSVMGMGGTTMTVKNSGSGVVGVVGIKVEDTGTINATVMRLKIVGSGTGSGSKGVEALGKGGTLKMMGGSITFASGGTG
;
A
#
# COMPACT_ATOMS: atom_id res chain seq x y z
N MET A 1 24.08 44.48 18.77
CA MET A 1 23.88 43.01 18.73
C MET A 1 22.46 42.70 18.25
N VAL A 2 22.14 42.89 16.97
CA VAL A 2 20.82 42.52 16.40
C VAL A 2 21.01 42.12 14.94
N MET A 3 21.87 41.14 14.67
CA MET A 3 22.06 40.62 13.31
C MET A 3 22.50 39.15 13.34
N GLY A 4 22.00 38.37 14.31
CA GLY A 4 22.33 36.95 14.49
C GLY A 4 21.16 35.98 14.34
N CYS A 5 19.92 36.47 14.32
CA CYS A 5 18.73 35.60 14.40
C CYS A 5 18.01 35.35 13.08
N VAL A 6 18.36 36.05 11.99
CA VAL A 6 17.58 35.99 10.74
C VAL A 6 18.06 34.88 9.79
N PHE A 7 19.29 34.41 9.93
CA PHE A 7 19.85 33.37 9.03
C PHE A 7 19.42 31.94 9.36
N LYS A 8 18.86 31.68 10.55
CA LYS A 8 18.47 30.31 10.94
C LYS A 8 17.11 29.88 10.37
N HIS A 9 16.22 30.83 10.08
CA HIS A 9 14.91 30.53 9.50
C HIS A 9 14.93 30.31 7.98
N HIS A 10 15.88 30.91 7.26
CA HIS A 10 15.87 30.85 5.80
C HIS A 10 16.43 29.54 5.24
N VAL A 11 17.40 28.93 5.93
CA VAL A 11 17.99 27.64 5.53
C VAL A 11 17.00 26.48 5.71
N TYR A 12 16.18 26.50 6.77
CA TYR A 12 15.16 25.47 6.98
C TYR A 12 14.04 25.52 5.93
N LEU A 13 13.72 26.71 5.41
CA LEU A 13 12.67 26.88 4.39
C LEU A 13 13.08 26.27 3.04
N CYS A 14 14.37 26.34 2.67
CA CYS A 14 14.88 25.77 1.42
C CYS A 14 14.88 24.24 1.43
N VAL A 15 15.24 23.60 2.54
CA VAL A 15 15.26 22.13 2.63
C VAL A 15 13.83 21.55 2.65
N VAL A 16 12.86 22.25 3.22
CA VAL A 16 11.45 21.81 3.22
C VAL A 16 10.81 21.98 1.82
N SER A 17 11.24 22.97 1.04
CA SER A 17 10.67 23.26 -0.29
C SER A 17 11.07 22.24 -1.35
N THR A 18 12.30 21.72 -1.33
CA THR A 18 12.75 20.69 -2.28
C THR A 18 12.09 19.33 -2.03
N ALA A 19 11.83 18.97 -0.76
CA ALA A 19 11.07 17.76 -0.43
C ALA A 19 9.59 17.86 -0.84
N MET A 20 8.96 19.05 -0.74
CA MET A 20 7.58 19.24 -1.20
C MET A 20 7.46 19.29 -2.72
N LEU A 21 8.45 19.83 -3.45
CA LEU A 21 8.40 19.87 -4.92
C LEU A 21 8.48 18.48 -5.56
N ALA A 22 9.27 17.56 -4.98
CA ALA A 22 9.31 16.16 -5.42
C ALA A 22 8.00 15.40 -5.08
N GLY A 23 7.34 15.75 -3.98
CA GLY A 23 6.01 15.21 -3.65
C GLY A 23 4.89 15.71 -4.57
N LEU A 24 4.97 16.96 -5.03
CA LEU A 24 3.92 17.57 -5.87
C LEU A 24 4.08 17.24 -7.37
N SER A 25 5.29 17.07 -7.88
CA SER A 25 5.52 16.69 -9.29
C SER A 25 5.01 15.27 -9.62
N LEU A 26 5.01 14.36 -8.65
CA LEU A 26 4.35 13.06 -8.79
C LEU A 26 2.81 13.17 -8.89
N ILE A 27 2.20 14.19 -8.27
CA ILE A 27 0.73 14.31 -8.20
C ILE A 27 0.16 15.03 -9.45
N THR A 28 0.86 16.03 -10.00
CA THR A 28 0.30 16.87 -11.08
C THR A 28 0.44 16.32 -12.49
N SER A 29 1.16 15.20 -12.66
CA SER A 29 1.31 14.54 -13.98
C SER A 29 0.08 13.73 -14.43
N PHE A 30 -1.02 13.75 -13.65
CA PHE A 30 -2.18 12.86 -13.83
C PHE A 30 -3.40 13.46 -14.54
N HIS A 31 -3.30 14.66 -15.13
CA HIS A 31 -4.42 15.20 -15.92
C HIS A 31 -4.58 14.44 -17.25
N THR A 32 -5.53 13.50 -17.23
CA THR A 32 -6.41 13.06 -18.33
C THR A 32 -5.72 12.76 -19.67
N LYS A 33 -5.39 11.49 -19.92
CA LYS A 33 -5.32 10.95 -21.29
C LYS A 33 -6.38 9.89 -21.49
N ALA A 34 -7.19 10.10 -22.52
CA ALA A 34 -8.29 9.24 -22.94
C ALA A 34 -7.76 7.87 -23.41
N TYR A 35 -8.47 6.83 -22.97
CA TYR A 35 -8.11 5.43 -23.15
C TYR A 35 -8.71 4.85 -24.43
N ALA A 36 -7.86 4.40 -25.34
CA ALA A 36 -8.20 3.40 -26.35
C ALA A 36 -6.91 2.86 -26.99
N GLN A 37 -6.60 1.58 -26.76
CA GLN A 37 -6.17 0.64 -27.80
C GLN A 37 -5.93 -0.75 -27.20
N GLN A 38 -6.51 -1.74 -27.87
CA GLN A 38 -6.40 -3.17 -27.66
C GLN A 38 -4.98 -3.61 -28.03
N THR A 39 -4.22 -4.19 -27.10
CA THR A 39 -2.82 -4.57 -27.32
C THR A 39 -2.58 -6.03 -26.95
N LYS A 40 -1.73 -6.68 -27.75
CA LYS A 40 -1.45 -8.13 -27.71
C LYS A 40 -0.70 -8.59 -26.44
N ASN A 41 -0.33 -7.68 -25.54
CA ASN A 41 0.58 -7.91 -24.42
C ASN A 41 -0.04 -7.67 -23.02
N CYS A 42 -1.32 -7.31 -22.97
CA CYS A 42 -2.14 -7.36 -21.77
C CYS A 42 -3.50 -7.90 -22.21
N PRO A 43 -3.81 -9.19 -21.99
CA PRO A 43 -5.10 -9.72 -22.39
C PRO A 43 -6.21 -8.91 -21.71
N ILE A 44 -7.11 -8.35 -22.53
CA ILE A 44 -8.42 -7.94 -22.02
C ILE A 44 -9.06 -9.24 -21.54
N ALA A 45 -9.51 -9.25 -20.29
CA ALA A 45 -10.35 -10.31 -19.75
C ALA A 45 -11.68 -10.33 -20.54
N ASP A 46 -11.66 -10.91 -21.73
CA ASP A 46 -12.82 -11.10 -22.59
C ASP A 46 -13.29 -12.54 -22.43
N ASN A 47 -13.64 -12.89 -21.19
CA ASN A 47 -14.35 -14.13 -20.95
C ASN A 47 -15.83 -13.81 -20.92
N SER A 48 -16.50 -14.25 -21.99
CA SER A 48 -17.95 -14.33 -22.12
C SER A 48 -18.63 -15.08 -20.95
N SER A 49 -17.85 -15.74 -20.08
CA SER A 49 -18.25 -16.41 -18.83
C SER A 49 -17.98 -15.62 -17.54
N GLY A 50 -17.30 -14.46 -17.58
CA GLY A 50 -17.01 -13.61 -16.40
C GLY A 50 -15.83 -14.03 -15.52
N VAL A 51 -15.24 -15.22 -15.73
CA VAL A 51 -14.10 -15.75 -14.96
C VAL A 51 -12.88 -15.90 -15.85
N VAL A 52 -11.74 -15.34 -15.46
CA VAL A 52 -10.42 -15.44 -16.10
C VAL A 52 -9.67 -16.62 -15.52
N ASP A 53 -9.41 -17.64 -16.34
CA ASP A 53 -8.74 -18.87 -15.91
C ASP A 53 -7.21 -18.79 -16.06
N GLU A 54 -6.61 -17.64 -16.41
CA GLU A 54 -5.17 -17.50 -16.63
C GLU A 54 -4.58 -16.25 -15.93
N PRO A 55 -3.30 -16.28 -15.52
CA PRO A 55 -2.58 -15.11 -15.03
C PRO A 55 -2.59 -13.92 -16.00
N ILE A 56 -2.86 -12.72 -15.48
CA ILE A 56 -2.70 -11.47 -16.23
C ILE A 56 -1.26 -10.99 -16.08
N VAL A 57 -0.47 -11.12 -17.14
CA VAL A 57 0.91 -10.63 -17.18
C VAL A 57 0.99 -9.50 -18.21
N CYS A 58 1.44 -8.33 -17.77
CA CYS A 58 1.52 -7.11 -18.55
C CYS A 58 2.97 -6.62 -18.61
N ASP A 59 3.56 -6.65 -19.81
CA ASP A 59 4.85 -6.03 -20.10
C ASP A 59 4.65 -4.72 -20.88
N GLY A 60 5.41 -3.67 -20.55
CA GLY A 60 5.20 -2.31 -21.07
C GLY A 60 5.49 -2.11 -22.56
N SER A 61 5.49 -3.18 -23.36
CA SER A 61 5.71 -3.19 -24.81
C SER A 61 4.67 -2.38 -25.60
N SER A 62 3.57 -1.92 -24.97
CA SER A 62 2.42 -1.36 -25.69
C SER A 62 1.75 -0.13 -25.04
N GLY A 63 2.41 0.54 -24.09
CA GLY A 63 1.88 1.77 -23.49
C GLY A 63 0.78 1.58 -22.43
N THR A 64 0.04 2.65 -22.13
CA THR A 64 -0.99 2.69 -21.07
C THR A 64 -2.24 1.90 -21.46
N THR A 65 -2.67 0.95 -20.62
CA THR A 65 -3.76 -0.01 -20.89
C THR A 65 -4.83 0.03 -19.80
N VAL A 66 -6.12 -0.15 -20.15
CA VAL A 66 -7.19 -0.39 -19.16
C VAL A 66 -7.55 -1.85 -19.17
N LEU A 67 -7.60 -2.46 -18.00
CA LEU A 67 -8.27 -3.73 -17.80
C LEU A 67 -9.73 -3.47 -17.40
N ASN A 68 -10.63 -3.81 -18.33
CA ASN A 68 -12.07 -3.70 -18.13
C ASN A 68 -12.74 -4.92 -18.79
N THR A 69 -13.71 -5.54 -18.11
CA THR A 69 -14.53 -6.60 -18.70
C THR A 69 -15.67 -5.98 -19.53
N SER A 70 -15.99 -6.54 -20.68
CA SER A 70 -17.08 -6.13 -21.57
C SER A 70 -18.36 -6.91 -21.24
N SER A 71 -19.13 -6.48 -20.24
CA SER A 71 -20.51 -6.97 -20.08
C SER A 71 -21.41 -5.95 -19.39
N GLY A 72 -22.56 -5.67 -20.00
CA GLY A 72 -23.56 -4.69 -19.56
C GLY A 72 -24.40 -5.19 -18.38
N GLY A 73 -23.76 -5.53 -17.26
CA GLY A 73 -24.40 -5.93 -16.01
C GLY A 73 -24.17 -4.90 -14.90
N SER A 74 -25.12 -4.79 -13.97
CA SER A 74 -25.12 -3.82 -12.86
C SER A 74 -24.10 -4.10 -11.75
N LYS A 75 -23.40 -5.23 -11.80
CA LYS A 75 -22.26 -5.55 -10.95
C LYS A 75 -21.24 -6.26 -11.81
N ILE A 76 -20.08 -5.64 -12.01
CA ILE A 76 -19.07 -6.17 -12.92
C ILE A 76 -17.79 -6.41 -12.13
N GLU A 77 -17.58 -7.68 -11.82
CA GLU A 77 -16.44 -8.24 -11.11
C GLU A 77 -15.54 -8.92 -12.13
N MET A 78 -14.23 -8.87 -11.89
CA MET A 78 -13.21 -9.64 -12.60
C MET A 78 -12.80 -10.76 -11.67
N ASP A 79 -13.32 -11.95 -11.94
CA ASP A 79 -12.94 -13.16 -11.22
C ASP A 79 -11.71 -13.78 -11.89
N ILE A 80 -10.66 -14.09 -11.13
CA ILE A 80 -9.51 -14.88 -11.61
C ILE A 80 -9.47 -16.19 -10.82
N ASP A 81 -9.62 -17.33 -11.50
CA ASP A 81 -9.46 -18.65 -10.90
C ASP A 81 -8.03 -19.16 -11.12
N MET A 82 -7.27 -19.25 -10.03
CA MET A 82 -5.89 -19.70 -10.03
C MET A 82 -5.74 -21.17 -9.65
N GLY A 83 -6.84 -21.93 -9.54
CA GLY A 83 -6.85 -23.33 -9.10
C GLY A 83 -5.97 -24.26 -9.94
N LYS A 84 -5.76 -23.92 -11.23
CA LYS A 84 -4.90 -24.67 -12.17
C LYS A 84 -3.51 -24.03 -12.38
N HIS A 85 -3.25 -22.88 -11.76
CA HIS A 85 -2.04 -22.07 -11.98
C HIS A 85 -1.24 -21.86 -10.70
N SER A 86 -1.05 -22.94 -9.94
CA SER A 86 -0.26 -22.93 -8.71
C SER A 86 1.14 -22.36 -8.95
N GLY A 87 1.53 -21.33 -8.19
CA GLY A 87 2.89 -20.77 -8.21
C GLY A 87 3.16 -19.63 -9.21
N LYS A 88 2.14 -19.15 -9.92
CA LYS A 88 2.22 -17.93 -10.77
C LYS A 88 1.40 -16.82 -10.14
N GLU A 89 1.88 -15.59 -10.15
CA GLU A 89 1.14 -14.38 -9.77
C GLU A 89 -0.15 -14.24 -10.58
N ALA A 90 -1.28 -13.86 -9.96
CA ALA A 90 -2.55 -13.69 -10.67
C ALA A 90 -2.53 -12.43 -11.54
N VAL A 91 -1.91 -11.36 -11.03
CA VAL A 91 -1.64 -10.14 -11.77
C VAL A 91 -0.17 -9.78 -11.63
N LYS A 92 0.55 -9.66 -12.75
CA LYS A 92 1.95 -9.25 -12.79
C LYS A 92 2.14 -8.11 -13.78
N ILE A 93 2.69 -6.98 -13.32
CA ILE A 93 2.88 -5.78 -14.12
C ILE A 93 4.36 -5.40 -14.10
N MET A 94 4.96 -5.19 -15.27
CA MET A 94 6.39 -4.94 -15.41
C MET A 94 6.73 -3.99 -16.57
N SER A 95 7.99 -3.57 -16.62
CA SER A 95 8.61 -2.97 -17.81
C SER A 95 7.94 -1.71 -18.35
N GLY A 96 7.37 -0.86 -17.49
CA GLY A 96 6.74 0.40 -17.92
C GLY A 96 5.24 0.31 -18.21
N ALA A 97 4.64 -0.89 -18.06
CA ALA A 97 3.20 -1.07 -18.23
C ALA A 97 2.43 -0.18 -17.23
N ASP A 98 1.41 0.52 -17.72
CA ASP A 98 0.55 1.39 -16.91
C ASP A 98 -0.89 0.91 -17.04
N ILE A 99 -1.37 0.24 -15.99
CA ILE A 99 -2.60 -0.52 -16.01
C ILE A 99 -3.61 0.08 -15.05
N THR A 100 -4.82 0.34 -15.55
CA THR A 100 -5.96 0.70 -14.69
C THR A 100 -6.98 -0.42 -14.66
N ILE A 101 -7.30 -0.92 -13.46
CA ILE A 101 -8.42 -1.84 -13.21
C ILE A 101 -9.59 -1.00 -12.70
N MET A 102 -10.65 -0.88 -13.51
CA MET A 102 -11.81 -0.04 -13.15
C MET A 102 -12.88 -0.77 -12.31
N LYS A 103 -12.76 -2.09 -12.17
CA LYS A 103 -13.78 -2.98 -11.60
C LYS A 103 -13.27 -3.74 -10.40
N SER A 104 -14.18 -4.40 -9.71
CA SER A 104 -13.81 -5.28 -8.61
C SER A 104 -12.95 -6.43 -9.12
N LEU A 105 -11.87 -6.73 -8.41
CA LEU A 105 -10.99 -7.86 -8.71
C LEU A 105 -11.12 -8.86 -7.57
N LYS A 106 -11.53 -10.07 -7.92
CA LYS A 106 -11.60 -11.21 -7.00
C LYS A 106 -10.76 -12.34 -7.53
N VAL A 107 -9.91 -12.89 -6.66
CA VAL A 107 -8.99 -13.97 -7.01
C VAL A 107 -9.29 -15.17 -6.13
N THR A 108 -9.54 -16.32 -6.72
CA THR A 108 -9.88 -17.58 -6.04
C THR A 108 -8.94 -18.71 -6.45
N GLY A 109 -8.99 -19.85 -5.76
CA GLY A 109 -8.18 -21.03 -6.08
C GLY A 109 -6.67 -20.86 -5.86
N TRP A 110 -6.24 -19.76 -5.22
CA TRP A 110 -4.83 -19.46 -5.04
C TRP A 110 -4.17 -20.37 -4.00
N SER A 111 -3.13 -21.09 -4.41
CA SER A 111 -2.31 -21.96 -3.55
C SER A 111 -0.80 -21.68 -3.66
N GLY A 112 -0.42 -20.55 -4.26
CA GLY A 112 0.99 -20.21 -4.52
C GLY A 112 1.71 -19.54 -3.35
N GLN A 113 3.05 -19.66 -3.32
CA GLN A 113 3.92 -18.94 -2.38
C GLN A 113 4.22 -17.48 -2.80
N LYS A 114 3.87 -17.12 -4.03
CA LYS A 114 4.08 -15.80 -4.61
C LYS A 114 2.98 -14.81 -4.16
N PRO A 115 3.17 -13.50 -4.32
CA PRO A 115 2.07 -12.55 -4.17
C PRO A 115 1.00 -12.78 -5.24
N VAL A 116 -0.24 -12.43 -4.91
CA VAL A 116 -1.37 -12.46 -5.86
C VAL A 116 -1.19 -11.36 -6.91
N ILE A 117 -0.87 -10.15 -6.45
CA ILE A 117 -0.60 -9.00 -7.31
C ILE A 117 0.86 -8.60 -7.15
N LYS A 118 1.59 -8.51 -8.25
CA LYS A 118 2.97 -8.05 -8.28
C LYS A 118 3.15 -6.90 -9.26
N VAL A 119 3.66 -5.78 -8.76
CA VAL A 119 4.02 -4.61 -9.57
C VAL A 119 5.53 -4.41 -9.50
N GLU A 120 6.23 -4.72 -10.59
CA GLU A 120 7.70 -4.61 -10.67
C GLU A 120 8.13 -3.23 -11.16
N LYS A 121 9.45 -2.97 -11.11
CA LYS A 121 10.08 -1.71 -11.50
C LYS A 121 9.58 -1.19 -12.85
N GLY A 122 9.19 0.09 -12.85
CA GLY A 122 8.62 0.78 -14.00
C GLY A 122 7.13 0.49 -14.26
N GLY A 123 6.59 -0.61 -13.72
CA GLY A 123 5.16 -0.91 -13.78
C GLY A 123 4.33 0.01 -12.89
N LYS A 124 3.10 0.32 -13.34
CA LYS A 124 2.12 1.09 -12.60
C LYS A 124 0.77 0.37 -12.63
N LEU A 125 0.16 0.23 -11.46
CA LEU A 125 -1.18 -0.32 -11.31
C LEU A 125 -2.05 0.70 -10.58
N MET A 126 -3.16 1.06 -11.21
CA MET A 126 -4.20 1.88 -10.62
C MET A 126 -5.49 1.07 -10.47
N MET A 127 -5.98 0.91 -9.25
CA MET A 127 -7.20 0.18 -8.96
C MET A 127 -8.30 1.16 -8.58
N LYS A 128 -9.30 1.32 -9.45
CA LYS A 128 -10.43 2.24 -9.24
C LYS A 128 -11.73 1.57 -8.80
N GLY A 129 -11.80 0.25 -8.88
CA GLY A 129 -12.94 -0.55 -8.40
C GLY A 129 -12.76 -1.05 -6.97
N GLU A 130 -13.81 -1.65 -6.41
CA GLU A 130 -13.75 -2.32 -5.10
C GLU A 130 -13.00 -3.65 -5.22
N VAL A 131 -11.73 -3.69 -4.81
CA VAL A 131 -10.91 -4.89 -4.97
C VAL A 131 -11.12 -5.83 -3.80
N GLU A 132 -11.97 -6.86 -3.92
CA GLU A 132 -12.02 -7.91 -2.91
C GLU A 132 -11.05 -9.05 -3.26
N VAL A 133 -9.79 -8.91 -2.85
CA VAL A 133 -8.86 -10.05 -2.96
C VAL A 133 -9.16 -11.05 -1.85
N ASN A 134 -10.00 -12.04 -2.09
CA ASN A 134 -10.34 -13.08 -1.12
C ASN A 134 -9.44 -14.30 -1.28
N VAL A 135 -8.23 -14.23 -0.72
CA VAL A 135 -7.25 -15.30 -0.91
C VAL A 135 -7.42 -16.39 0.16
N THR A 136 -7.82 -17.57 -0.27
CA THR A 136 -8.07 -18.75 0.58
C THR A 136 -6.98 -19.80 0.35
N GLY A 137 -5.78 -19.56 0.90
CA GLY A 137 -4.63 -20.45 0.71
C GLY A 137 -3.73 -20.51 1.95
N VAL A 138 -3.39 -21.72 2.38
CA VAL A 138 -2.47 -21.95 3.52
C VAL A 138 -1.03 -21.71 3.05
N GLY A 139 -0.23 -20.95 3.81
CA GLY A 139 1.19 -20.72 3.51
C GLY A 139 1.52 -19.43 2.74
N MET A 140 0.53 -18.58 2.49
CA MET A 140 0.76 -17.27 1.88
C MET A 140 1.47 -16.31 2.84
N LYS A 141 2.47 -15.62 2.30
CA LYS A 141 3.16 -14.55 3.02
C LYS A 141 2.62 -13.18 2.64
N LYS A 142 2.16 -12.96 1.40
CA LYS A 142 1.87 -11.62 0.85
C LYS A 142 0.71 -11.63 -0.13
N VAL A 143 -0.21 -10.67 -0.04
CA VAL A 143 -1.28 -10.51 -1.05
C VAL A 143 -0.77 -9.67 -2.21
N ILE A 144 -0.21 -8.51 -1.90
CA ILE A 144 0.29 -7.54 -2.88
C ILE A 144 1.77 -7.29 -2.64
N MET A 145 2.55 -7.25 -3.71
CA MET A 145 3.96 -6.86 -3.69
C MET A 145 4.23 -5.75 -4.71
N VAL A 146 4.75 -4.63 -4.23
CA VAL A 146 5.20 -3.51 -5.05
C VAL A 146 6.72 -3.47 -4.99
N ASP A 147 7.38 -3.97 -6.04
CA ASP A 147 8.82 -4.18 -6.13
C ASP A 147 9.46 -3.17 -7.09
N GLY A 148 9.59 -1.93 -6.63
CA GLY A 148 10.06 -0.77 -7.41
C GLY A 148 9.06 -0.18 -8.39
N GLY A 149 7.83 -0.71 -8.42
CA GLY A 149 6.72 -0.16 -9.20
C GLY A 149 5.88 0.86 -8.42
N MET A 150 4.72 1.20 -8.99
CA MET A 150 3.72 2.06 -8.34
C MET A 150 2.37 1.36 -8.26
N LEU A 151 1.78 1.32 -7.07
CA LEU A 151 0.40 0.88 -6.86
C LEU A 151 -0.44 2.04 -6.31
N MET A 152 -1.55 2.31 -6.96
CA MET A 152 -2.51 3.32 -6.56
C MET A 152 -3.89 2.70 -6.35
N LEU A 153 -4.43 2.83 -5.15
CA LEU A 153 -5.74 2.33 -4.76
C LEU A 153 -6.72 3.51 -4.67
N ASP A 154 -7.47 3.76 -5.75
CA ASP A 154 -8.35 4.90 -5.99
C ASP A 154 -9.82 4.47 -6.14
N GLY A 155 -10.33 3.74 -5.14
CA GLY A 155 -11.70 3.21 -5.13
C GLY A 155 -11.85 1.89 -4.39
N VAL A 156 -10.75 1.34 -3.89
CA VAL A 156 -10.74 0.10 -3.12
C VAL A 156 -11.32 0.33 -1.73
N GLY A 157 -12.32 -0.47 -1.34
CA GLY A 157 -12.90 -0.43 0.02
C GLY A 157 -12.18 -1.33 1.02
N MET A 158 -11.79 -2.54 0.62
CA MET A 158 -11.18 -3.54 1.50
C MET A 158 -10.12 -4.35 0.77
N ILE A 159 -9.06 -4.78 1.44
CA ILE A 159 -8.08 -5.78 0.98
C ILE A 159 -7.93 -6.79 2.12
N GLU A 160 -8.10 -8.08 1.84
CA GLU A 160 -8.04 -9.12 2.86
C GLU A 160 -6.94 -10.14 2.53
N GLY A 161 -6.00 -10.31 3.46
CA GLY A 161 -5.01 -11.37 3.45
C GLY A 161 -5.25 -12.35 4.58
N LYS A 162 -5.67 -13.58 4.29
CA LYS A 162 -5.89 -14.63 5.30
C LYS A 162 -4.61 -15.40 5.70
N GLY A 163 -3.47 -15.01 5.15
CA GLY A 163 -2.16 -15.57 5.47
C GLY A 163 -1.53 -14.95 6.72
N SER A 164 -0.46 -15.58 7.22
CA SER A 164 0.26 -15.18 8.44
C SER A 164 1.35 -14.11 8.22
N GLY A 165 1.51 -13.61 6.99
CA GLY A 165 2.51 -12.60 6.66
C GLY A 165 1.92 -11.19 6.51
N GLU A 166 2.58 -10.37 5.72
CA GLU A 166 2.14 -9.03 5.36
C GLU A 166 1.02 -9.01 4.32
N VAL A 167 0.04 -8.11 4.41
CA VAL A 167 -0.99 -8.00 3.37
C VAL A 167 -0.40 -7.32 2.13
N ILE A 168 0.29 -6.20 2.32
CA ILE A 168 0.96 -5.46 1.26
C ILE A 168 2.45 -5.32 1.62
N GLU A 169 3.32 -5.64 0.68
CA GLU A 169 4.75 -5.37 0.77
C GLU A 169 5.16 -4.32 -0.27
N VAL A 170 5.92 -3.32 0.17
CA VAL A 170 6.53 -2.30 -0.70
C VAL A 170 8.05 -2.38 -0.52
N ASN A 171 8.76 -2.62 -1.62
CA ASN A 171 10.21 -2.80 -1.66
C ASN A 171 10.84 -2.07 -2.85
N LYS A 172 12.17 -1.95 -2.84
CA LYS A 172 13.03 -1.47 -3.95
C LYS A 172 12.58 -0.13 -4.51
N GLU A 173 12.31 0.84 -3.64
CA GLU A 173 11.84 2.19 -4.00
C GLU A 173 10.40 2.20 -4.57
N GLY A 174 9.63 1.14 -4.29
CA GLY A 174 8.22 1.07 -4.65
C GLY A 174 7.39 2.19 -4.00
N THR A 175 6.29 2.54 -4.67
CA THR A 175 5.35 3.57 -4.20
C THR A 175 3.96 2.97 -4.03
N LEU A 176 3.37 3.13 -2.85
CA LEU A 176 1.99 2.77 -2.54
C LEU A 176 1.18 4.04 -2.25
N MET A 177 0.08 4.23 -2.98
CA MET A 177 -0.83 5.37 -2.83
C MET A 177 -2.24 4.88 -2.50
N LEU A 178 -2.75 5.29 -1.35
CA LEU A 178 -4.07 4.97 -0.83
C LEU A 178 -4.99 6.19 -1.02
N MET A 179 -5.65 6.27 -2.18
CA MET A 179 -6.39 7.44 -2.67
C MET A 179 -7.93 7.31 -2.64
N GLY A 180 -8.47 6.17 -2.19
CA GLY A 180 -9.85 5.75 -2.42
C GLY A 180 -10.97 6.74 -2.10
N LYS A 181 -12.20 6.42 -2.52
CA LYS A 181 -13.38 7.26 -2.25
C LYS A 181 -13.87 7.16 -0.79
N SER A 182 -13.52 6.08 -0.11
CA SER A 182 -13.93 5.71 1.25
C SER A 182 -12.74 5.19 2.05
N THR A 183 -12.95 4.89 3.34
CA THR A 183 -11.93 4.28 4.20
C THR A 183 -11.45 2.95 3.62
N ILE A 184 -10.13 2.81 3.42
CA ILE A 184 -9.53 1.56 2.95
C ILE A 184 -9.33 0.63 4.15
N THR A 185 -9.90 -0.57 4.10
CA THR A 185 -9.75 -1.57 5.17
C THR A 185 -8.74 -2.64 4.76
N ILE A 186 -7.65 -2.80 5.51
CA ILE A 186 -6.65 -3.85 5.29
C ILE A 186 -6.80 -4.89 6.40
N LYS A 187 -7.24 -6.09 6.02
CA LYS A 187 -7.42 -7.24 6.92
C LYS A 187 -6.28 -8.23 6.79
N GLY A 188 -5.69 -8.63 7.92
CA GLY A 188 -4.57 -9.56 7.96
C GLY A 188 -4.53 -10.35 9.25
N SER A 189 -3.59 -11.28 9.37
CA SER A 189 -3.21 -11.89 10.67
C SER A 189 -1.76 -11.58 11.08
N GLY A 190 -0.99 -10.93 10.20
CA GLY A 190 0.37 -10.44 10.44
C GLY A 190 0.45 -8.93 10.29
N LYS A 191 1.21 -8.44 9.30
CA LYS A 191 1.43 -7.01 9.06
C LYS A 191 0.43 -6.47 8.04
N GLY A 192 -0.06 -5.25 8.22
CA GLY A 192 -0.89 -4.58 7.22
C GLY A 192 -0.07 -4.20 5.99
N VAL A 193 0.83 -3.23 6.16
CA VAL A 193 1.83 -2.85 5.15
C VAL A 193 3.23 -3.09 5.69
N GLN A 194 4.07 -3.81 4.95
CA GLN A 194 5.50 -3.89 5.19
C GLN A 194 6.24 -3.00 4.20
N MET A 195 7.14 -2.16 4.70
CA MET A 195 7.99 -1.28 3.92
C MET A 195 9.46 -1.61 4.18
N GLY A 196 10.27 -1.61 3.13
CA GLY A 196 11.71 -1.82 3.17
C GLY A 196 12.50 -0.56 3.58
N SER A 197 13.42 -0.13 2.72
CA SER A 197 14.40 0.93 2.99
C SER A 197 14.10 2.32 2.42
N MET A 198 13.57 2.44 1.18
CA MET A 198 13.47 3.71 0.43
C MET A 198 12.07 3.93 -0.17
N GLU A 199 11.07 3.25 0.36
CA GLU A 199 9.72 3.22 -0.20
C GLU A 199 8.86 4.38 0.30
N THR A 200 7.85 4.71 -0.50
CA THR A 200 6.90 5.78 -0.20
C THR A 200 5.50 5.22 -0.04
N LEU A 201 4.86 5.54 1.08
CA LEU A 201 3.45 5.30 1.34
C LEU A 201 2.72 6.64 1.47
N VAL A 202 1.77 6.91 0.59
CA VAL A 202 0.90 8.09 0.67
C VAL A 202 -0.52 7.66 0.97
N MET A 203 -1.10 8.20 2.04
CA MET A 203 -2.49 8.06 2.41
C MET A 203 -3.20 9.39 2.15
N MET A 204 -4.14 9.41 1.22
CA MET A 204 -4.99 10.58 0.98
C MET A 204 -6.35 10.48 1.67
N ARG A 205 -6.65 9.32 2.26
CA ARG A 205 -7.87 9.02 3.02
C ARG A 205 -7.57 8.13 4.20
N ASP A 206 -8.53 8.06 5.10
CA ASP A 206 -8.46 7.22 6.27
C ASP A 206 -8.24 5.75 5.89
N VAL A 207 -7.38 5.09 6.65
CA VAL A 207 -7.03 3.69 6.45
C VAL A 207 -7.29 2.96 7.75
N THR A 208 -8.00 1.84 7.70
CA THR A 208 -8.25 0.98 8.84
C THR A 208 -7.53 -0.35 8.65
N PHE A 209 -6.73 -0.73 9.63
CA PHE A 209 -6.12 -2.04 9.71
C PHE A 209 -6.88 -2.90 10.70
N GLU A 210 -7.29 -4.10 10.30
CA GLU A 210 -8.07 -5.03 11.13
C GLU A 210 -7.38 -6.39 11.19
N GLY A 211 -7.23 -6.93 12.41
CA GLY A 211 -6.68 -8.27 12.64
C GLY A 211 -5.17 -8.38 12.49
N VAL A 212 -4.51 -7.28 12.14
CA VAL A 212 -3.06 -7.20 12.04
C VAL A 212 -2.42 -7.01 13.42
N THR A 213 -1.19 -7.49 13.57
CA THR A 213 -0.34 -7.18 14.73
C THR A 213 0.31 -5.80 14.59
N GLU A 214 0.58 -5.40 13.36
CA GLU A 214 1.28 -4.17 13.00
C GLU A 214 0.57 -3.53 11.81
N GLY A 215 0.10 -2.28 11.94
CA GLY A 215 -0.53 -1.56 10.84
C GLY A 215 0.45 -1.29 9.71
N ILE A 216 1.53 -0.57 10.02
CA ILE A 216 2.68 -0.37 9.14
C ILE A 216 3.92 -0.88 9.85
N ASN A 217 4.65 -1.78 9.20
CA ASN A 217 5.96 -2.23 9.63
C ASN A 217 7.01 -1.65 8.68
N ILE A 218 7.95 -0.90 9.23
CA ILE A 218 9.11 -0.37 8.54
C ILE A 218 10.30 -1.24 8.94
N ASN A 219 10.76 -2.06 8.00
CA ASN A 219 11.86 -3.00 8.18
C ASN A 219 12.77 -2.91 6.95
N GLY A 220 13.75 -2.01 7.02
CA GLY A 220 14.67 -1.73 5.94
C GLY A 220 16.11 -1.66 6.41
N GLY A 221 17.04 -2.19 5.60
CA GLY A 221 18.46 -1.96 5.81
C GLY A 221 18.88 -0.49 5.58
N LYS A 222 20.12 -0.15 5.94
CA LYS A 222 20.74 1.19 5.86
C LYS A 222 20.23 2.02 4.66
N GLY A 223 19.41 3.03 4.93
CA GLY A 223 18.83 3.89 3.91
C GLY A 223 18.18 5.15 4.49
N THR A 224 18.20 6.24 3.72
CA THR A 224 17.49 7.49 4.01
C THR A 224 16.43 7.67 2.94
N GLY A 225 15.17 7.90 3.31
CA GLY A 225 14.12 8.26 2.34
C GLY A 225 12.79 7.57 2.51
N LEU A 226 12.66 6.63 3.46
CA LEU A 226 11.36 6.03 3.75
C LEU A 226 10.39 7.08 4.30
N SER A 227 9.22 7.17 3.67
CA SER A 227 8.22 8.18 3.98
C SER A 227 6.82 7.59 4.04
N VAL A 228 6.13 7.82 5.15
CA VAL A 228 4.69 7.58 5.30
C VAL A 228 4.02 8.94 5.43
N MET A 229 3.13 9.28 4.51
CA MET A 229 2.52 10.61 4.45
C MET A 229 1.00 10.52 4.43
N GLY A 230 0.35 11.14 5.41
CA GLY A 230 -1.08 11.47 5.35
C GLY A 230 -1.31 12.80 4.62
N MET A 231 -2.40 12.92 3.87
CA MET A 231 -2.81 14.18 3.23
C MET A 231 -4.17 14.66 3.79
N GLY A 232 -4.22 15.92 4.21
CA GLY A 232 -5.48 16.52 4.67
C GLY A 232 -5.97 16.04 6.04
N GLY A 233 -5.07 15.62 6.94
CA GLY A 233 -5.44 15.19 8.29
C GLY A 233 -5.89 13.72 8.37
N THR A 234 -5.42 12.90 7.43
CA THR A 234 -5.70 11.47 7.34
C THR A 234 -5.51 10.74 8.67
N THR A 235 -6.48 9.87 8.99
CA THR A 235 -6.44 8.98 10.14
C THR A 235 -6.12 7.56 9.72
N MET A 236 -5.02 7.03 10.25
CA MET A 236 -4.73 5.61 10.29
C MET A 236 -5.33 5.02 11.57
N THR A 237 -6.27 4.08 11.42
CA THR A 237 -6.84 3.34 12.54
C THR A 237 -6.28 1.93 12.56
N VAL A 238 -5.79 1.46 13.69
CA VAL A 238 -5.43 0.04 13.89
C VAL A 238 -6.37 -0.54 14.92
N LYS A 239 -7.13 -1.55 14.49
CA LYS A 239 -8.11 -2.26 15.31
C LYS A 239 -7.52 -3.59 15.77
N ASN A 240 -7.55 -3.79 17.07
CA ASN A 240 -7.24 -5.09 17.64
C ASN A 240 -8.42 -6.04 17.40
N SER A 241 -8.21 -7.12 16.65
CA SER A 241 -9.24 -8.12 16.40
C SER A 241 -9.02 -9.33 17.29
N GLY A 242 -9.67 -9.37 18.44
CA GLY A 242 -9.81 -10.59 19.22
C GLY A 242 -9.57 -10.43 20.71
N SER A 243 -10.38 -11.15 21.50
CA SER A 243 -10.12 -11.39 22.91
C SER A 243 -8.85 -12.22 23.04
N GLY A 244 -7.76 -11.65 23.60
CA GLY A 244 -6.50 -12.37 23.85
C GLY A 244 -5.28 -11.92 23.04
N VAL A 245 -5.43 -11.02 22.06
CA VAL A 245 -4.28 -10.42 21.36
C VAL A 245 -3.70 -9.28 22.20
N VAL A 246 -2.50 -9.49 22.73
CA VAL A 246 -1.78 -8.53 23.57
C VAL A 246 -1.05 -7.53 22.67
N GLY A 247 -1.59 -6.32 22.59
CA GLY A 247 -0.96 -5.18 21.92
C GLY A 247 -1.00 -5.22 20.39
N VAL A 248 -1.48 -4.14 19.78
CA VAL A 248 -1.28 -3.86 18.35
C VAL A 248 -0.39 -2.63 18.21
N VAL A 249 0.47 -2.62 17.19
CA VAL A 249 1.34 -1.48 16.89
C VAL A 249 0.80 -0.75 15.67
N GLY A 250 0.60 0.57 15.79
CA GLY A 250 0.27 1.44 14.68
C GLY A 250 1.37 1.40 13.62
N ILE A 251 2.50 2.04 13.94
CA ILE A 251 3.71 2.04 13.12
C ILE A 251 4.85 1.41 13.92
N LYS A 252 5.38 0.29 13.44
CA LYS A 252 6.58 -0.32 13.98
C LYS A 252 7.76 0.01 13.08
N VAL A 253 8.86 0.46 13.66
CA VAL A 253 10.15 0.60 13.01
C VAL A 253 11.09 -0.42 13.64
N GLU A 254 11.53 -1.40 12.87
CA GLU A 254 12.35 -2.50 13.36
C GLU A 254 13.54 -2.72 12.42
N ASP A 255 14.76 -2.48 12.91
CA ASP A 255 15.98 -2.82 12.17
C ASP A 255 17.19 -3.08 13.09
N THR A 256 18.16 -3.78 12.51
CA THR A 256 19.49 -4.06 13.05
C THR A 256 20.52 -2.95 12.73
N GLY A 257 20.21 -2.03 11.80
CA GLY A 257 21.03 -0.90 11.36
C GLY A 257 20.45 0.49 11.70
N THR A 258 20.78 1.52 10.90
CA THR A 258 20.30 2.90 11.07
C THR A 258 19.20 3.17 10.05
N ILE A 259 17.93 3.18 10.48
CA ILE A 259 16.80 3.64 9.67
C ILE A 259 16.51 5.11 9.94
N ASN A 260 16.33 5.90 8.88
CA ASN A 260 15.71 7.22 8.98
C ASN A 260 14.35 7.19 8.27
N ALA A 261 13.28 7.07 9.05
CA ALA A 261 11.91 7.06 8.56
C ALA A 261 11.22 8.39 8.92
N THR A 262 10.41 8.89 7.99
CA THR A 262 9.61 10.09 8.22
C THR A 262 8.13 9.75 8.14
N VAL A 263 7.37 10.10 9.19
CA VAL A 263 5.91 10.05 9.19
C VAL A 263 5.39 11.49 9.17
N MET A 264 4.59 11.84 8.19
CA MET A 264 4.09 13.20 8.00
C MET A 264 2.57 13.24 8.02
N ARG A 265 2.01 14.23 8.71
CA ARG A 265 0.59 14.64 8.60
C ARG A 265 -0.42 13.49 8.77
N LEU A 266 -0.06 12.52 9.62
CA LEU A 266 -0.86 11.33 9.89
C LEU A 266 -1.33 11.34 11.34
N LYS A 267 -2.62 11.10 11.55
CA LYS A 267 -3.18 10.80 12.85
C LYS A 267 -3.24 9.28 13.03
N ILE A 268 -2.65 8.74 14.08
CA ILE A 268 -2.67 7.30 14.37
C ILE A 268 -3.63 7.06 15.53
N VAL A 269 -4.64 6.21 15.31
CA VAL A 269 -5.65 5.84 16.28
C VAL A 269 -5.61 4.34 16.54
N GLY A 270 -5.24 3.95 17.75
CA GLY A 270 -5.44 2.57 18.19
C GLY A 270 -6.83 2.39 18.78
N SER A 271 -7.57 1.40 18.30
CA SER A 271 -8.88 1.04 18.84
C SER A 271 -8.88 -0.43 19.27
N GLY A 272 -8.99 -0.66 20.58
CA GLY A 272 -8.95 -1.98 21.18
C GLY A 272 -8.96 -1.87 22.71
N THR A 273 -9.53 -2.87 23.38
CA THR A 273 -9.66 -2.92 24.85
C THR A 273 -8.49 -3.62 25.56
N GLY A 274 -7.42 -3.95 24.82
CA GLY A 274 -6.25 -4.66 25.34
C GLY A 274 -5.12 -3.71 25.80
N SER A 275 -4.50 -4.02 26.93
CA SER A 275 -3.27 -3.37 27.38
C SER A 275 -2.10 -3.67 26.43
N GLY A 276 -1.19 -2.70 26.27
CA GLY A 276 0.05 -2.86 25.50
C GLY A 276 0.00 -2.47 24.02
N SER A 277 -1.11 -1.86 23.55
CA SER A 277 -1.14 -1.30 22.19
C SER A 277 -0.27 -0.05 22.09
N LYS A 278 0.46 0.10 20.99
CA LYS A 278 1.41 1.20 20.77
C LYS A 278 1.03 2.00 19.52
N GLY A 279 1.13 3.32 19.60
CA GLY A 279 1.03 4.20 18.43
C GLY A 279 2.17 3.95 17.49
N VAL A 280 3.33 4.13 18.07
CA VAL A 280 4.60 3.97 17.41
C VAL A 280 5.49 3.11 18.30
N GLU A 281 6.18 2.16 17.69
CA GLU A 281 7.22 1.40 18.36
C GLU A 281 8.48 1.42 17.50
N ALA A 282 9.60 1.88 18.08
CA ALA A 282 10.89 1.83 17.43
C ALA A 282 11.82 0.86 18.17
N LEU A 283 12.22 -0.21 17.50
CA LEU A 283 13.12 -1.24 18.02
C LEU A 283 14.38 -1.26 17.13
N GLY A 284 15.56 -1.08 17.72
CA GLY A 284 16.81 -1.13 16.96
C GLY A 284 18.01 -0.52 17.69
N LYS A 285 19.21 -0.72 17.12
CA LYS A 285 20.48 -0.20 17.66
C LYS A 285 20.85 1.21 17.17
N GLY A 286 20.04 1.78 16.29
CA GLY A 286 20.24 3.13 15.73
C GLY A 286 19.13 3.52 14.76
N GLY A 287 19.03 4.80 14.42
CA GLY A 287 18.01 5.33 13.52
C GLY A 287 17.15 6.44 14.16
N THR A 288 16.43 7.19 13.31
CA THR A 288 15.51 8.24 13.74
C THR A 288 14.16 8.02 13.06
N LEU A 289 13.11 7.92 13.87
CA LEU A 289 11.75 8.11 13.38
C LEU A 289 11.36 9.57 13.60
N LYS A 290 11.15 10.31 12.51
CA LYS A 290 10.73 11.70 12.57
C LYS A 290 9.24 11.81 12.28
N MET A 291 8.45 12.21 13.28
CA MET A 291 7.05 12.55 13.09
C MET A 291 6.88 14.05 12.87
N MET A 292 6.20 14.45 11.79
CA MET A 292 5.97 15.86 11.44
C MET A 292 4.49 16.14 11.22
N GLY A 293 3.89 16.97 12.07
CA GLY A 293 2.50 17.42 11.91
C GLY A 293 1.44 16.32 12.04
N GLY A 294 1.78 15.21 12.71
CA GLY A 294 0.87 14.11 13.05
C GLY A 294 0.51 14.10 14.54
N SER A 295 -0.45 13.25 14.92
CA SER A 295 -0.82 13.01 16.31
C SER A 295 -1.10 11.53 16.56
N ILE A 296 -0.94 11.10 17.81
CA ILE A 296 -1.16 9.72 18.23
C ILE A 296 -2.26 9.72 19.31
N THR A 297 -3.25 8.83 19.19
CA THR A 297 -4.35 8.73 20.15
C THR A 297 -4.71 7.26 20.39
N PHE A 298 -4.83 6.85 21.65
CA PHE A 298 -5.18 5.49 22.05
C PHE A 298 -6.34 5.47 23.04
N ALA A 299 -7.12 4.39 23.00
CA ALA A 299 -7.98 4.03 24.11
C ALA A 299 -7.13 3.75 25.38
N SER A 300 -7.72 3.87 26.57
CA SER A 300 -7.05 3.74 27.86
C SER A 300 -6.14 2.50 27.93
N GLY A 301 -4.86 2.69 28.28
CA GLY A 301 -3.88 1.60 28.43
C GLY A 301 -2.91 1.42 27.25
N GLY A 302 -3.03 2.23 26.19
CA GLY A 302 -2.02 2.32 25.12
C GLY A 302 -0.94 3.38 25.39
N THR A 303 0.25 3.18 24.84
CA THR A 303 1.36 4.15 24.89
C THR A 303 1.57 4.79 23.51
N GLY A 304 1.77 6.11 23.49
CA GLY A 304 2.06 6.87 22.29
C GLY A 304 3.47 6.66 21.78
#